data_AF-A0A091AM04-F1
#
_entry.id   AF-A0A091AM04-F1
#
_cell.length_a   1.000
_cell.length_b   1.000
_cell.length_c   1.000
_cell.angle_alpha   90.00
_cell.angle_beta   90.00
_cell.angle_gamma   90.00
#
_symmetry.space_group_name_H-M   'P 1'
#
loop_
_entity.id
_entity.type
_entity.pdbx_description
1 polymer ?
#
loop_
_entity_poly.entity_id
_entity_poly.type
_entity_poly.pdbx_seq_one_letter_code
_entity_poly.pdbx_strand_id
1 'polypeptide(L)'
;MAMHKFGLFLSLLALTTACAHRPAGMTRGEEKFSGVVEKVDTGCFADGMCYMQIDGRRVVFGMGWSRETWGQVAPLEPIENYVGKRVDVFCKRREGDCWLAGSAVYYIRPSQ
;
A
#
# COMPACT_ATOMS: atom_id res chain seq x y z
N MET A 1 54.36 25.16 -23.33
CA MET A 1 54.02 23.85 -23.94
C MET A 1 53.09 23.12 -23.00
N ALA A 2 51.84 22.93 -23.44
CA ALA A 2 50.77 22.31 -22.65
C ALA A 2 50.83 20.78 -22.81
N MET A 3 50.75 20.03 -21.70
CA MET A 3 50.55 18.59 -21.70
C MET A 3 49.36 18.22 -20.80
N HIS A 4 48.26 17.86 -21.46
CA HIS A 4 47.32 16.76 -21.20
C HIS A 4 47.25 16.18 -19.78
N LYS A 5 46.01 16.08 -19.26
CA LYS A 5 45.27 14.80 -19.19
C LYS A 5 43.83 15.04 -18.70
N PHE A 6 42.89 14.96 -19.64
CA PHE A 6 41.46 14.87 -19.38
C PHE A 6 41.14 13.46 -18.86
N GLY A 7 40.76 13.35 -17.58
CA GLY A 7 40.29 12.12 -16.97
C GLY A 7 38.83 11.86 -17.33
N LEU A 8 38.61 10.79 -18.07
CA LEU A 8 37.31 10.28 -18.54
C LEU A 8 36.51 9.75 -17.33
N PHE A 9 35.50 10.48 -16.87
CA PHE A 9 34.52 9.98 -15.90
C PHE A 9 33.50 9.09 -16.64
N LEU A 10 33.68 7.77 -16.54
CA LEU A 10 32.71 6.79 -17.03
C LEU A 10 31.68 6.51 -15.92
N SER A 11 30.57 7.26 -15.89
CA SER A 11 29.43 6.92 -15.02
C SER A 11 28.59 5.83 -15.70
N LEU A 12 28.75 4.58 -15.27
CA LEU A 12 27.78 3.53 -15.55
C LEU A 12 26.51 3.80 -14.73
N LEU A 13 25.54 4.48 -15.35
CA LEU A 13 24.15 4.40 -14.92
C LEU A 13 23.61 3.03 -15.34
N ALA A 14 23.67 2.06 -14.43
CA ALA A 14 22.86 0.86 -14.53
C ALA A 14 21.40 1.26 -14.28
N LEU A 15 20.67 1.62 -15.34
CA LEU A 15 19.21 1.61 -15.33
C LEU A 15 18.79 0.15 -15.23
N THR A 16 18.66 -0.35 -14.00
CA THR A 16 17.86 -1.54 -13.75
C THR A 16 16.41 -1.14 -13.95
N THR A 17 15.92 -1.34 -15.17
CA THR A 17 14.49 -1.39 -15.45
C THR A 17 13.91 -2.47 -14.56
N ALA A 18 13.35 -2.08 -13.41
CA ALA A 18 12.54 -2.95 -12.59
C ALA A 18 11.31 -3.31 -13.42
N CYS A 19 11.40 -4.39 -14.20
CA CYS A 19 10.23 -5.07 -14.72
C CYS A 19 9.34 -5.34 -13.52
N ALA A 20 8.19 -4.66 -13.47
CA ALA A 20 7.17 -4.87 -12.46
C ALA A 20 6.71 -6.33 -12.53
N HIS A 21 7.40 -7.20 -11.78
CA HIS A 21 7.12 -8.61 -11.70
C HIS A 21 5.82 -8.74 -10.92
N ARG A 22 4.70 -8.76 -11.64
CA ARG A 22 3.40 -9.02 -11.03
C ARG A 22 3.47 -10.41 -10.40
N PRO A 23 3.26 -10.55 -9.09
CA PRO A 23 3.27 -11.87 -8.46
C PRO A 23 2.24 -12.75 -9.15
N ALA A 24 2.67 -13.93 -9.60
CA ALA A 24 1.80 -14.90 -10.24
C ALA A 24 0.62 -15.22 -9.31
N GLY A 25 -0.62 -15.12 -9.82
CA GLY A 25 -1.86 -15.38 -9.06
C GLY A 25 -2.66 -14.15 -8.64
N MET A 26 -2.24 -12.94 -8.99
CA MET A 26 -2.99 -11.70 -8.72
C MET A 26 -3.94 -11.35 -9.87
N THR A 27 -5.22 -11.15 -9.58
CA THR A 27 -6.20 -10.72 -10.59
C THR A 27 -6.02 -9.25 -10.95
N ARG A 28 -6.62 -8.80 -12.08
CA ARG A 28 -6.46 -7.42 -12.54
C ARG A 28 -6.98 -6.44 -11.48
N GLY A 29 -6.10 -5.55 -11.05
CA GLY A 29 -6.43 -4.48 -10.10
C GLY A 29 -6.23 -4.90 -8.64
N GLU A 30 -5.90 -6.16 -8.36
CA GLU A 30 -5.38 -6.52 -7.05
C GLU A 30 -3.95 -6.00 -6.89
N GLU A 31 -3.56 -5.75 -5.64
CA GLU A 31 -2.24 -5.24 -5.31
C GLU A 31 -1.82 -5.69 -3.91
N LYS A 32 -0.53 -6.00 -3.76
CA LYS A 32 0.13 -6.22 -2.48
C LYS A 32 1.24 -5.18 -2.30
N PHE A 33 1.33 -4.61 -1.11
CA PHE A 33 2.41 -3.71 -0.73
C PHE A 33 2.57 -3.69 0.78
N SER A 34 3.67 -3.11 1.25
CA SER A 34 3.90 -2.85 2.67
C SER A 34 4.28 -1.39 2.86
N GLY A 35 3.94 -0.81 4.01
CA GLY A 35 4.24 0.59 4.30
C GLY A 35 3.97 0.99 5.75
N VAL A 36 4.34 2.21 6.12
CA VAL A 36 4.12 2.77 7.46
C VAL A 36 2.76 3.44 7.51
N VAL A 37 1.98 3.15 8.54
CA VAL A 37 0.69 3.82 8.78
C VAL A 37 0.93 5.24 9.28
N GLU A 38 0.45 6.23 8.53
CA GLU A 38 0.59 7.66 8.81
C GLU A 38 -0.63 8.21 9.56
N LYS A 39 -1.82 7.69 9.24
CA LYS A 39 -3.10 8.12 9.80
C LYS A 39 -4.11 6.98 9.77
N VAL A 40 -4.99 6.96 10.76
CA VAL A 40 -6.19 6.12 10.79
C VAL A 40 -7.43 7.01 10.93
N ASP A 41 -8.47 6.71 10.17
CA ASP A 41 -9.77 7.35 10.23
C ASP A 41 -10.84 6.27 10.40
N THR A 42 -11.55 6.31 11.52
CA THR A 42 -12.59 5.35 11.91
C THR A 42 -14.00 5.91 11.76
N GLY A 43 -14.16 7.04 11.04
CA GLY A 43 -15.42 7.79 10.92
C GLY A 43 -16.54 7.14 10.09
N CYS A 44 -16.54 5.81 9.86
CA CYS A 44 -17.55 5.14 9.01
C CYS A 44 -18.86 4.76 9.71
N PHE A 45 -19.23 5.41 10.82
CA PHE A 45 -20.47 5.11 11.56
C PHE A 45 -21.77 5.38 10.76
N ALA A 46 -21.68 6.08 9.62
CA ALA A 46 -22.80 6.37 8.71
C ALA A 46 -22.39 6.22 7.22
N ASP A 47 -22.49 7.25 6.39
CA ASP A 47 -22.05 7.27 4.98
C ASP A 47 -20.54 7.52 4.81
N GLY A 48 -19.79 7.57 5.92
CA GLY A 48 -18.35 7.76 5.94
C GLY A 48 -17.54 6.53 5.54
N MET A 49 -16.26 6.77 5.22
CA MET A 49 -15.27 5.74 4.92
C MET A 49 -14.28 5.59 6.07
N CYS A 50 -14.02 4.35 6.45
CA CYS A 50 -12.95 4.00 7.37
C CYS A 50 -11.70 3.70 6.53
N TYR A 51 -10.60 4.42 6.77
CA TYR A 51 -9.38 4.26 6.00
C TYR A 51 -8.10 4.43 6.81
N MET A 52 -7.03 3.82 6.33
CA MET A 52 -5.66 4.10 6.77
C MET A 52 -4.91 4.82 5.65
N GLN A 53 -4.08 5.78 6.01
CA GLN A 53 -3.06 6.33 5.13
C GLN A 53 -1.76 5.55 5.37
N ILE A 54 -1.21 4.92 4.34
CA ILE A 54 -0.04 4.03 4.42
C ILE A 54 0.97 4.44 3.35
N ASP A 55 2.13 4.99 3.74
CA ASP A 55 3.14 5.57 2.85
C ASP A 55 2.52 6.43 1.72
N GLY A 56 1.68 7.41 2.08
CA GLY A 56 1.01 8.27 1.12
C GLY A 56 -0.13 7.61 0.32
N ARG A 57 -0.54 6.37 0.65
CA ARG A 57 -1.63 5.66 -0.02
C ARG A 57 -2.85 5.49 0.88
N ARG A 58 -4.05 5.79 0.36
CA ARG A 58 -5.30 5.57 1.09
C ARG A 58 -5.79 4.12 0.92
N VAL A 59 -5.99 3.45 2.04
CA VAL A 59 -6.52 2.08 2.12
C VAL A 59 -7.86 2.11 2.85
N VAL A 60 -8.95 1.90 2.10
CA VAL A 60 -10.30 1.85 2.64
C VAL A 60 -10.60 0.45 3.16
N PHE A 61 -10.89 0.36 4.46
CA PHE A 61 -11.17 -0.90 5.14
C PHE A 61 -12.60 -1.00 5.69
N GLY A 62 -13.40 0.06 5.55
CA GLY A 62 -14.84 0.02 5.83
C GLY A 62 -15.57 1.19 5.20
N MET A 63 -16.88 1.03 5.01
CA MET A 63 -17.80 2.08 4.60
C MET A 63 -19.15 1.75 5.23
N GLY A 64 -19.75 2.69 5.94
CA GLY A 64 -21.01 2.39 6.59
C GLY A 64 -22.14 2.24 5.57
N TRP A 65 -23.19 1.53 5.99
CA TRP A 65 -24.29 1.04 5.14
C TRP A 65 -23.89 0.13 3.96
N SER A 66 -22.60 -0.19 3.79
CA SER A 66 -22.14 -1.12 2.75
C SER A 66 -22.63 -2.55 3.01
N ARG A 67 -23.01 -3.25 1.94
CA ARG A 67 -23.33 -4.69 1.94
C ARG A 67 -22.24 -5.53 1.27
N GLU A 68 -21.09 -4.93 0.94
CA GLU A 68 -19.98 -5.68 0.36
C GLU A 68 -19.33 -6.61 1.40
N THR A 69 -18.71 -7.69 0.92
CA THR A 69 -17.77 -8.46 1.74
C THR A 69 -16.48 -7.67 1.91
N TRP A 70 -16.06 -7.45 3.15
CA TRP A 70 -14.82 -6.75 3.46
C TRP A 70 -13.72 -7.72 3.88
N GLY A 71 -12.49 -7.38 3.52
CA GLY A 71 -11.28 -8.00 4.05
C GLY A 71 -11.08 -7.72 5.53
N GLN A 72 -9.96 -8.19 6.07
CA GLN A 72 -9.69 -8.16 7.51
C GLN A 72 -8.60 -7.16 7.86
N VAL A 73 -8.77 -6.45 8.96
CA VAL A 73 -7.64 -5.80 9.65
C VAL A 73 -7.21 -6.77 10.74
N ALA A 74 -6.16 -7.54 10.47
CA ALA A 74 -5.71 -8.64 11.33
C ALA A 74 -5.24 -8.12 12.71
N PRO A 75 -5.36 -8.90 13.80
CA PRO A 75 -5.69 -8.35 15.11
C PRO A 75 -4.49 -8.08 16.02
N LEU A 76 -4.68 -7.16 16.98
CA LEU A 76 -4.52 -7.38 18.45
C LEU A 76 -4.57 -6.08 19.28
N GLU A 77 -4.73 -4.93 18.64
CA GLU A 77 -4.77 -3.63 19.30
C GLU A 77 -5.85 -2.75 18.69
N PRO A 78 -6.36 -1.75 19.44
CA PRO A 78 -7.13 -0.66 18.87
C PRO A 78 -6.50 -0.18 17.57
N ILE A 79 -7.31 -0.01 16.53
CA ILE A 79 -6.82 0.31 15.19
C ILE A 79 -6.03 1.63 15.16
N GLU A 80 -6.29 2.51 16.11
CA GLU A 80 -5.59 3.76 16.36
C GLU A 80 -4.10 3.53 16.71
N ASN A 81 -3.76 2.38 17.30
CA ASN A 81 -2.39 2.03 17.66
C ASN A 81 -1.53 1.61 16.47
N TYR A 82 -2.11 1.54 15.26
CA TYR A 82 -1.35 1.22 14.06
C TYR A 82 -0.49 2.38 13.58
N VAL A 83 -0.78 3.63 13.96
CA VAL A 83 0.01 4.79 13.53
C VAL A 83 1.49 4.62 13.89
N GLY A 84 2.36 4.80 12.90
CA GLY A 84 3.81 4.58 13.01
C GLY A 84 4.27 3.14 12.80
N LYS A 85 3.35 2.16 12.70
CA LYS A 85 3.69 0.76 12.46
C LYS A 85 3.78 0.44 10.99
N ARG A 86 4.65 -0.50 10.65
CA ARG A 86 4.74 -1.07 9.30
C ARG A 86 3.72 -2.21 9.15
N VAL A 87 2.96 -2.17 8.07
CA VAL A 87 1.93 -3.17 7.75
C VAL A 87 2.10 -3.72 6.35
N ASP A 88 1.65 -4.96 6.16
CA ASP A 88 1.39 -5.54 4.85
C ASP A 88 -0.08 -5.34 4.47
N VAL A 89 -0.32 -5.04 3.19
CA VAL A 89 -1.63 -4.81 2.61
C VAL A 89 -1.82 -5.73 1.41
N PHE A 90 -3.01 -6.32 1.32
CA PHE A 90 -3.51 -6.95 0.10
C PHE A 90 -4.93 -6.45 -0.17
N CYS A 91 -5.15 -5.84 -1.33
CA CYS A 91 -6.40 -5.17 -1.64
C CYS A 91 -6.69 -5.13 -3.14
N LYS A 92 -7.82 -4.51 -3.51
CA LYS A 92 -8.15 -4.16 -4.88
C LYS A 92 -8.12 -2.64 -5.08
N ARG A 93 -7.40 -2.17 -6.10
CA ARG A 93 -7.43 -0.77 -6.53
C ARG A 93 -8.77 -0.39 -7.15
N ARG A 94 -9.35 0.72 -6.69
CA ARG A 94 -10.53 1.37 -7.28
C ARG A 94 -10.39 2.89 -7.12
N GLU A 95 -10.58 3.63 -8.21
CA GLU A 95 -10.63 5.11 -8.19
C GLU A 95 -9.43 5.81 -7.53
N GLY A 96 -8.24 5.21 -7.62
CA GLY A 96 -7.02 5.76 -7.02
C GLY A 96 -6.69 5.19 -5.63
N ASP A 97 -7.67 4.62 -4.94
CA ASP A 97 -7.48 4.03 -3.62
C ASP A 97 -7.32 2.51 -3.67
N CYS A 98 -6.88 1.96 -2.55
CA CYS A 98 -6.82 0.53 -2.27
C CYS A 98 -8.00 0.15 -1.36
N TRP A 99 -8.83 -0.80 -1.79
CA TRP A 99 -10.05 -1.17 -1.08
C TRP A 99 -9.97 -2.62 -0.59
N LEU A 100 -10.32 -2.85 0.67
CA LEU A 100 -10.57 -4.18 1.19
C LEU A 100 -11.98 -4.70 0.83
N ALA A 101 -12.81 -3.90 0.14
CA ALA A 101 -14.12 -4.31 -0.31
C ALA A 101 -14.07 -5.30 -1.50
N GLY A 102 -15.00 -6.27 -1.49
CA GLY A 102 -15.21 -7.25 -2.55
C GLY A 102 -14.58 -8.62 -2.29
N SER A 103 -13.81 -8.81 -1.21
CA SER A 103 -13.23 -10.11 -0.88
C SER A 103 -12.78 -10.22 0.58
N ALA A 104 -13.09 -11.33 1.24
CA ALA A 104 -12.63 -11.64 2.59
C ALA A 104 -11.13 -11.98 2.68
N VAL A 105 -10.46 -12.23 1.54
CA VAL A 105 -9.02 -12.54 1.53
C VAL A 105 -8.13 -11.29 1.54
N TYR A 106 -8.71 -10.10 1.31
CA TYR A 106 -7.99 -8.84 1.44
C TYR A 106 -7.65 -8.56 2.89
N TYR A 107 -6.53 -7.89 3.13
CA TYR A 107 -6.08 -7.62 4.49
C TYR A 107 -5.25 -6.36 4.67
N ILE A 108 -5.23 -5.88 5.91
CA ILE A 108 -4.16 -5.10 6.52
C ILE A 108 -3.66 -5.90 7.72
N ARG A 109 -2.36 -6.09 7.87
CA ARG A 109 -1.77 -6.80 9.00
C ARG A 109 -0.39 -6.24 9.35
N PRO A 110 0.11 -6.39 10.58
CA PRO A 110 1.50 -6.09 10.89
C PRO A 110 2.45 -6.79 9.91
N SER A 111 3.44 -6.06 9.39
CA SER A 111 4.54 -6.67 8.64
C SER A 111 5.34 -7.56 9.59
N GLN A 112 5.76 -8.73 9.11
CA GLN A 112 6.78 -9.53 9.81
C GLN A 112 8.16 -8.88 9.71
#